data_AF-A0A3C1G4A2-F1
#
_entry.id   AF-A0A3C1G4A2-F1
#
_cell.length_a   1.000
_cell.length_b   1.000
_cell.length_c   1.000
_cell.angle_alpha   90.00
_cell.angle_beta   90.00
_cell.angle_gamma   90.00
#
_symmetry.space_group_name_H-M   'P 1'
#
loop_
_entity.id
_entity.type
_entity.pdbx_description
1 polymer ?
#
loop_
_entity_poly.entity_id
_entity_poly.type
_entity_poly.pdbx_seq_one_letter_code
_entity_poly.pdbx_strand_id
1 'polypeptide(L)'
;MKALICAIAVWVVAGASSVQSQTQVVVEGYTFLKGITGSQVCLGTWVPPTDVGLPGVCEGQLIDIAQLTAISSRLSADRLDQVVATLSSIDQKLSVNNDQIKLLLQTSANTEILIDQQTMQVSKLLRQKITEMFDALPEEILNNESFKQVITKLKEDILKEIEKRYPAKPTPAK
;
A
#
# COMPACT_ATOMS: atom_id res chain seq x y z
N MET A 1 50.77 -58.44 55.26
CA MET A 1 49.76 -59.53 55.32
C MET A 1 48.38 -58.91 55.51
N LYS A 2 47.43 -59.26 54.62
CA LYS A 2 45.97 -58.96 54.61
C LYS A 2 45.58 -57.49 54.32
N ALA A 3 44.60 -57.15 53.49
CA ALA A 3 43.88 -57.80 52.39
C ALA A 3 43.12 -56.67 51.68
N LEU A 4 43.30 -56.51 50.37
CA LEU A 4 42.53 -55.61 49.50
C LEU A 4 41.40 -56.44 48.87
N ILE A 5 40.14 -56.05 49.09
CA ILE A 5 38.98 -56.61 48.37
C ILE A 5 38.47 -55.52 47.45
N CYS A 6 38.91 -55.60 46.20
CA CYS A 6 38.38 -54.83 45.07
C CYS A 6 37.33 -55.72 44.39
N ALA A 7 36.06 -55.34 44.48
CA ALA A 7 34.97 -56.03 43.80
C ALA A 7 35.04 -55.74 42.30
N ILE A 8 35.67 -56.64 41.53
CA ILE A 8 35.62 -56.67 40.07
C ILE A 8 34.38 -57.47 39.67
N ALA A 9 33.30 -56.75 39.34
CA ALA A 9 32.18 -57.34 38.62
C ALA A 9 32.60 -57.48 37.15
N VAL A 10 32.96 -58.71 36.79
CA VAL A 10 33.12 -59.18 35.41
C VAL A 10 31.76 -59.04 34.71
N TRP A 11 31.65 -58.10 33.77
CA TRP A 11 30.62 -58.14 32.74
C TRP A 11 31.27 -58.56 31.42
N VAL A 12 30.93 -59.79 31.03
CA VAL A 12 31.21 -60.37 29.72
C VAL A 12 30.47 -59.53 28.67
N VAL A 13 31.18 -58.68 27.94
CA VAL A 13 30.67 -58.11 26.68
C VAL A 13 31.19 -59.01 25.56
N ALA A 14 30.48 -60.12 25.35
CA ALA A 14 30.57 -60.86 24.10
C ALA A 14 30.16 -59.92 22.95
N GLY A 15 31.00 -59.85 21.92
CA GLY A 15 30.83 -58.95 20.80
C GLY A 15 29.47 -59.11 20.13
N ALA A 16 28.73 -58.02 20.07
CA ALA A 16 27.83 -57.73 18.97
C ALA A 16 28.31 -56.39 18.41
N SER A 17 29.09 -56.44 17.34
CA SER A 17 29.30 -55.30 16.45
C SER A 17 27.92 -54.84 15.98
N SER A 18 27.37 -53.83 16.65
CA SER A 18 26.15 -53.16 16.25
C SER A 18 26.39 -52.53 14.88
N VAL A 19 25.87 -53.19 13.85
CA VAL A 19 25.80 -52.63 12.50
C VAL A 19 24.99 -51.34 12.60
N GLN A 20 25.68 -50.22 12.41
CA GLN A 20 25.11 -48.89 12.54
C GLN A 20 24.22 -48.62 11.31
N SER A 21 22.98 -49.11 11.38
CA SER A 21 21.94 -48.87 10.39
C SER A 21 21.65 -47.36 10.30
N GLN A 22 22.12 -46.72 9.23
CA GLN A 22 21.64 -45.40 8.85
C GLN A 22 20.15 -45.55 8.49
N THR A 23 19.27 -44.99 9.32
CA THR A 23 17.83 -44.98 9.05
C THR A 23 17.58 -43.96 7.93
N GLN A 24 17.39 -44.46 6.71
CA GLN A 24 17.06 -43.66 5.55
C GLN A 24 15.56 -43.37 5.54
N VAL A 25 15.19 -42.10 5.57
CA VAL A 25 13.80 -41.66 5.38
C VAL A 25 13.79 -40.80 4.11
N VAL A 26 13.09 -41.28 3.08
CA VAL A 26 12.92 -40.55 1.82
C VAL A 26 11.58 -39.83 1.89
N VAL A 27 11.62 -38.49 1.89
CA VAL A 27 10.42 -37.64 1.83
C VAL A 27 10.60 -36.70 0.66
N GLU A 28 9.66 -36.75 -0.29
CA GLU A 28 9.50 -35.81 -1.41
C GLU A 28 10.82 -35.35 -2.06
N GLY A 29 11.59 -36.31 -2.59
CA GLY A 29 12.80 -36.02 -3.38
C GLY A 29 14.07 -35.72 -2.57
N TYR A 30 14.00 -35.70 -1.23
CA TYR A 30 15.16 -35.52 -0.36
C TYR A 30 15.43 -36.79 0.46
N THR A 31 16.70 -37.17 0.55
CA THR A 31 17.12 -38.30 1.38
C THR A 31 17.68 -37.77 2.71
N PHE A 32 16.98 -38.08 3.79
CA PHE A 32 17.40 -37.77 5.15
C PHE A 32 18.24 -38.91 5.71
N LEU A 33 19.39 -38.56 6.28
CA LEU A 33 20.40 -39.47 6.80
C LEU A 33 20.58 -39.17 8.28
N LYS A 34 20.37 -40.18 9.12
CA LYS A 34 20.60 -40.06 10.56
C LYS A 34 21.99 -40.59 10.89
N GLY A 35 22.94 -39.69 11.09
CA GLY A 35 24.33 -40.00 11.44
C GLY A 35 24.63 -39.76 12.93
N ILE A 36 25.88 -40.07 13.32
CA ILE A 36 26.39 -39.90 14.70
C ILE A 36 26.51 -38.42 15.09
N THR A 37 26.64 -37.54 14.09
CA THR A 37 26.81 -36.09 14.23
C THR A 37 25.52 -35.30 14.05
N GLY A 38 24.39 -35.96 13.76
CA GLY A 38 23.09 -35.31 13.57
C GLY A 38 22.32 -35.83 12.35
N SER A 39 21.19 -35.19 12.06
CA SER A 39 20.37 -35.47 10.89
C SER A 39 20.86 -34.61 9.72
N GLN A 40 21.27 -35.26 8.63
CA GLN A 40 21.82 -34.63 7.43
C GLN A 40 20.90 -34.88 6.24
N VAL A 41 20.91 -33.98 5.26
CA VAL A 41 20.14 -34.08 4.02
C VAL A 41 21.10 -34.18 2.86
N CYS A 42 20.91 -35.18 2.01
CA CYS A 42 21.58 -35.25 0.72
C CYS A 42 20.80 -34.42 -0.31
N LEU A 43 21.41 -33.34 -0.81
CA LEU A 43 20.94 -32.58 -1.96
C LEU A 43 21.57 -33.18 -3.23
N GLY A 44 20.93 -34.20 -3.79
CA GLY A 44 21.44 -34.95 -4.92
C GLY A 44 20.90 -36.39 -4.94
N THR A 45 21.63 -37.29 -5.60
CA THR A 45 21.26 -38.70 -5.65
C THR A 45 21.96 -39.45 -4.51
N TRP A 46 21.17 -40.10 -3.66
CA TRP A 46 21.73 -40.98 -2.64
C TRP A 46 22.03 -42.35 -3.24
N VAL A 47 23.28 -42.78 -3.19
CA VAL A 47 23.72 -44.11 -3.61
C VAL A 47 23.74 -45.01 -2.36
N PRO A 48 22.82 -45.99 -2.25
CA PRO A 48 22.79 -46.90 -1.12
C PRO A 48 24.04 -47.79 -1.11
N PRO A 49 24.50 -48.24 0.07
CA PRO A 49 25.69 -49.07 0.15
C PRO A 49 25.45 -50.43 -0.50
N THR A 50 26.44 -50.90 -1.28
CA THR A 50 26.43 -52.23 -1.91
C THR A 50 26.83 -53.34 -0.94
N ASP A 51 27.52 -53.00 0.16
CA ASP A 51 28.00 -53.93 1.17
C ASP A 51 27.52 -53.55 2.57
N VAL A 52 27.21 -54.56 3.39
CA VAL A 52 26.66 -54.46 4.76
C VAL A 52 27.57 -53.75 5.79
N GLY A 53 28.73 -53.24 5.38
CA GLY A 53 29.70 -52.55 6.23
C GLY A 53 30.11 -51.15 5.76
N LEU A 54 29.59 -50.65 4.64
CA LEU A 54 29.95 -49.34 4.11
C LEU A 54 28.79 -48.34 4.29
N PRO A 55 29.06 -47.07 4.65
CA PRO A 55 28.06 -46.03 4.57
C PRO A 55 27.74 -45.73 3.09
N GLY A 56 26.47 -45.44 2.78
CA GLY A 56 26.10 -44.96 1.45
C GLY A 56 26.77 -43.62 1.13
N VAL A 57 26.78 -43.24 -0.15
CA VAL A 57 27.42 -42.02 -0.63
C VAL A 57 26.36 -41.09 -1.20
N CYS A 58 26.40 -39.82 -0.81
CA CYS A 58 25.60 -38.77 -1.45
C CYS A 58 26.35 -38.27 -2.68
N GLU A 59 25.83 -38.54 -3.88
CA GLU A 59 26.27 -37.88 -5.12
C GLU A 59 25.62 -36.50 -5.19
N GLY A 60 26.24 -35.54 -4.51
CA GLY A 60 25.74 -34.18 -4.37
C GLY A 60 26.33 -33.49 -3.14
N GLN A 61 25.55 -32.57 -2.57
CA GLN A 61 25.96 -31.85 -1.36
C GLN A 61 25.23 -32.40 -0.14
N LEU A 62 25.99 -32.79 0.88
CA LEU A 62 25.46 -33.17 2.18
C LEU A 62 25.34 -31.91 3.05
N ILE A 63 24.12 -31.56 3.47
CA ILE A 63 23.87 -30.37 4.31
C ILE A 63 23.23 -30.80 5.62
N ASP A 64 23.68 -30.23 6.73
CA ASP A 64 23.04 -30.41 8.03
C ASP A 64 21.66 -29.72 8.07
N ILE A 65 20.65 -30.39 8.62
CA ILE A 65 19.29 -29.84 8.72
C ILE A 65 19.29 -28.49 9.45
N ALA A 66 20.11 -28.34 10.50
CA ALA A 66 20.21 -27.09 11.23
C ALA A 66 20.70 -25.93 10.36
N GLN A 67 21.64 -26.17 9.44
CA GLN A 67 22.13 -25.18 8.49
C GLN A 67 21.07 -24.83 7.44
N LEU A 68 20.33 -25.83 6.94
CA LEU A 68 19.23 -25.63 5.99
C LEU A 68 18.12 -24.78 6.62
N THR A 69 17.73 -25.09 7.85
CA THR A 69 16.73 -24.32 8.62
C THR A 69 17.21 -22.91 8.90
N ALA A 70 18.49 -22.72 9.28
CA ALA A 70 19.06 -21.40 9.52
C ALA A 70 19.05 -20.53 8.25
N ILE A 71 19.50 -21.07 7.11
CA ILE A 71 19.50 -20.34 5.82
C ILE A 71 18.06 -19.99 5.41
N SER A 72 17.13 -20.93 5.53
CA SER A 72 15.72 -20.70 5.21
C SER A 72 15.12 -19.61 6.09
N SER A 73 15.32 -19.69 7.41
CA SER A 73 14.79 -18.69 8.36
C SER A 73 15.35 -17.29 8.11
N ARG A 74 16.65 -17.18 7.77
CA ARG A 74 17.27 -15.90 7.41
C ARG A 74 16.67 -15.34 6.13
N LEU A 75 16.53 -16.17 5.09
CA LEU A 75 15.94 -15.74 3.82
C LEU A 75 14.48 -15.31 4.01
N SER A 76 13.70 -16.01 4.84
CA SER A 76 12.33 -15.63 5.18
C SER A 76 12.27 -14.30 5.95
N ALA A 77 13.19 -14.07 6.89
CA ALA A 77 13.30 -12.82 7.62
C ALA A 77 13.64 -11.64 6.68
N ASP A 78 14.65 -11.82 5.81
CA ASP A 78 15.06 -10.81 4.82
C ASP A 78 13.89 -10.45 3.88
N ARG A 79 13.10 -11.44 3.46
CA ARG A 79 11.90 -11.21 2.63
C ARG A 79 10.80 -10.49 3.40
N LEU A 80 10.61 -10.81 4.67
CA LEU A 80 9.63 -10.13 5.52
C LEU A 80 10.01 -8.64 5.70
N ASP A 81 11.29 -8.35 5.96
CA ASP A 81 11.79 -6.98 6.08
C ASP A 81 11.57 -6.19 4.78
N GLN A 82 11.81 -6.82 3.63
CA GLN A 82 11.53 -6.22 2.32
C GLN A 82 10.04 -5.88 2.14
N VAL A 83 9.15 -6.77 2.57
CA VAL A 83 7.69 -6.55 2.53
C VAL A 83 7.29 -5.41 3.46
N VAL A 84 7.79 -5.38 4.69
CA VAL A 84 7.51 -4.32 5.67
C VAL A 84 7.97 -2.96 5.14
N ALA A 85 9.19 -2.87 4.59
CA ALA A 85 9.71 -1.65 3.99
C ALA A 85 8.84 -1.17 2.80
N THR A 86 8.36 -2.11 1.98
CA THR A 86 7.49 -1.79 0.84
C THR A 86 6.12 -1.30 1.30
N LEU A 87 5.52 -1.95 2.31
CA LEU A 87 4.25 -1.51 2.90
C LEU A 87 4.37 -0.11 3.51
N SER A 88 5.46 0.16 4.23
CA SER A 88 5.73 1.49 4.79
C SER A 88 5.86 2.55 3.70
N SER A 89 6.53 2.23 2.57
CA SER A 89 6.61 3.15 1.43
C SER A 89 5.25 3.40 0.77
N ILE A 90 4.39 2.37 0.67
CA ILE A 90 3.03 2.51 0.13
C ILE A 90 2.19 3.41 1.04
N ASP A 91 2.22 3.16 2.35
CA ASP A 91 1.48 3.95 3.34
C ASP A 91 1.89 5.43 3.29
N GLN A 92 3.20 5.70 3.24
CA GLN A 92 3.71 7.06 3.08
C GLN A 92 3.23 7.72 1.77
N LYS A 93 3.25 7.00 0.64
CA LYS A 93 2.75 7.52 -0.64
C LYS A 93 1.25 7.79 -0.61
N LEU A 94 0.47 6.92 0.03
CA LEU A 94 -0.97 7.12 0.19
C LEU A 94 -1.27 8.34 1.06
N SER A 95 -0.52 8.54 2.16
CA SER A 95 -0.65 9.74 3.00
C SER A 95 -0.41 11.02 2.20
N VAL A 96 0.70 11.08 1.45
CA VAL A 96 1.04 12.26 0.64
C VAL A 96 -0.02 12.52 -0.45
N ASN A 97 -0.49 11.47 -1.12
CA ASN A 97 -1.54 11.62 -2.13
C ASN A 97 -2.87 12.11 -1.52
N ASN A 98 -3.24 11.62 -0.33
CA ASN A 98 -4.43 12.08 0.37
C ASN A 98 -4.32 13.57 0.75
N ASP A 99 -3.16 14.01 1.23
CA ASP A 99 -2.92 15.42 1.55
C ASP A 99 -3.02 16.31 0.31
N GLN A 100 -2.47 15.85 -0.83
CA GLN A 100 -2.57 16.57 -2.10
C GLN A 100 -4.03 16.65 -2.61
N ILE A 101 -4.78 15.55 -2.54
CA ILE A 101 -6.21 15.54 -2.90
C ILE A 101 -6.99 16.52 -2.02
N LYS A 102 -6.72 16.53 -0.71
CA LYS A 102 -7.36 17.47 0.22
C LYS A 102 -7.06 18.92 -0.14
N LEU A 103 -5.81 19.24 -0.48
CA LEU A 103 -5.40 20.58 -0.91
C LEU A 103 -6.09 20.99 -2.21
N LEU A 104 -6.19 20.08 -3.19
CA LEU A 104 -6.89 20.32 -4.45
C LEU A 104 -8.37 20.59 -4.23
N LEU A 105 -9.04 19.81 -3.37
CA LEU A 105 -10.43 20.03 -3.01
C LEU A 105 -10.65 21.39 -2.35
N GLN A 106 -9.79 21.79 -1.41
CA GLN A 106 -9.87 23.10 -0.77
C GLN A 106 -9.64 24.24 -1.77
N THR A 107 -8.66 24.09 -2.67
CA THR A 107 -8.36 25.10 -3.68
C THR A 107 -9.50 25.24 -4.68
N SER A 108 -10.11 24.13 -5.09
CA SER A 108 -11.29 24.12 -5.96
C SER A 108 -12.48 24.82 -5.30
N ALA A 109 -12.79 24.49 -4.04
CA ALA A 109 -13.88 25.13 -3.30
C ALA A 109 -13.65 26.64 -3.13
N ASN A 110 -12.42 27.06 -2.83
CA ASN A 110 -12.07 28.48 -2.75
C ASN A 110 -12.21 29.19 -4.11
N THR A 111 -11.84 28.51 -5.20
CA THR A 111 -11.97 29.06 -6.55
C THR A 111 -13.44 29.25 -6.93
N GLU A 112 -14.30 28.29 -6.60
CA GLU A 112 -15.75 28.39 -6.80
C GLU A 112 -16.33 29.57 -6.03
N ILE A 113 -15.96 29.74 -4.76
CA ILE A 113 -16.36 30.91 -3.95
C ILE A 113 -15.92 32.22 -4.59
N LEU A 114 -14.69 32.30 -5.10
CA LEU A 114 -14.17 33.51 -5.76
C LEU A 114 -14.92 33.82 -7.05
N ILE A 115 -15.25 32.79 -7.86
CA ILE A 115 -16.04 32.94 -9.08
C ILE A 115 -17.45 33.43 -8.75
N ASP A 116 -18.09 32.87 -7.72
CA ASP A 116 -19.40 33.30 -7.26
C ASP A 116 -19.38 34.76 -6.78
N GLN A 117 -18.39 35.13 -5.98
CA GLN A 117 -18.21 36.51 -5.51
C GLN A 117 -17.99 37.48 -6.67
N GLN A 118 -17.16 37.11 -7.64
CA GLN A 118 -16.92 37.93 -8.83
C GLN A 118 -18.21 38.10 -9.65
N THR A 119 -18.98 37.02 -9.83
CA THR A 119 -20.26 37.04 -10.55
C THR A 119 -21.26 37.97 -9.87
N MET A 120 -21.36 37.92 -8.54
CA MET A 120 -22.21 38.83 -7.76
C MET A 120 -21.77 40.29 -7.89
N GLN A 121 -20.46 40.57 -7.82
CA GLN A 121 -19.92 41.92 -7.96
C GLN A 121 -20.20 42.50 -9.35
N VAL A 122 -19.98 41.71 -10.40
CA VAL A 122 -20.25 42.12 -11.79
C VAL A 122 -21.74 42.38 -12.00
N SER A 123 -22.61 41.51 -11.49
CA SER A 123 -24.08 41.69 -11.56
C SER A 123 -24.51 43.02 -10.91
N LYS A 124 -23.98 43.31 -9.71
CA LYS A 124 -24.27 44.56 -9.00
C LYS A 124 -23.76 45.79 -9.77
N LEU A 125 -22.54 45.73 -10.29
CA LEU A 125 -21.94 46.82 -11.08
C LEU A 125 -22.74 47.10 -12.35
N LEU A 126 -23.14 46.06 -13.08
CA LEU A 126 -23.95 46.17 -14.30
C LEU A 126 -25.31 46.80 -14.02
N ARG A 127 -26.02 46.32 -12.98
CA ARG A 127 -27.30 46.91 -12.55
C ARG A 127 -27.17 48.38 -12.21
N GLN A 128 -26.13 48.74 -11.46
CA GLN A 128 -25.87 50.12 -11.08
C GLN A 128 -25.60 50.99 -12.31
N LYS A 129 -24.71 50.55 -13.21
CA LYS A 129 -24.36 51.31 -14.42
C LYS A 129 -25.53 51.51 -15.37
N ILE A 130 -26.39 50.51 -15.52
CA ILE A 130 -27.61 50.62 -16.31
C ILE A 130 -28.58 51.59 -15.64
N THR A 131 -28.76 51.50 -14.33
CA THR A 131 -29.62 52.44 -13.59
C THR A 131 -29.13 53.88 -13.76
N GLU A 132 -27.84 54.13 -13.56
CA GLU A 132 -27.20 55.45 -13.79
C GLU A 132 -27.43 55.95 -15.22
N MET A 133 -27.30 55.08 -16.23
CA MET A 133 -27.49 55.45 -17.64
C MET A 133 -28.94 55.85 -17.95
N PHE A 134 -29.91 55.12 -17.42
CA PHE A 134 -31.33 55.43 -17.61
C PHE A 134 -31.77 56.66 -16.80
N ASP A 135 -31.20 56.87 -15.62
CA ASP A 135 -31.53 58.01 -14.77
C ASP A 135 -30.88 59.31 -15.27
N ALA A 136 -29.78 59.22 -16.03
CA ALA A 136 -29.13 60.35 -16.68
C ALA A 136 -29.75 60.75 -18.04
N LEU A 137 -30.88 60.15 -18.42
CA LEU A 137 -31.57 60.53 -19.65
C LEU A 137 -32.13 61.96 -19.55
N PRO A 138 -31.98 62.79 -20.60
CA PRO A 138 -32.50 64.16 -20.61
C PRO A 138 -34.02 64.19 -20.38
N GLU A 139 -34.49 65.14 -19.56
CA GLU A 139 -35.92 65.31 -19.30
C GLU A 139 -36.71 65.63 -20.59
N GLU A 140 -36.07 66.27 -21.59
CA GLU A 140 -36.73 66.55 -22.87
C GLU A 140 -37.19 65.27 -23.59
N ILE A 141 -36.46 64.17 -23.41
CA ILE A 141 -36.78 62.86 -23.99
C ILE A 141 -37.87 62.15 -23.15
N LEU A 142 -37.93 62.41 -21.85
CA LEU A 142 -38.90 61.83 -20.92
C LEU A 142 -40.22 62.61 -20.84
N ASN A 143 -40.32 63.78 -21.49
CA ASN A 143 -41.52 64.62 -21.53
C ASN A 143 -42.68 63.99 -22.30
N ASN A 144 -42.44 63.02 -23.18
CA ASN A 144 -43.48 62.26 -23.84
C ASN A 144 -43.82 60.99 -23.04
N GLU A 145 -45.02 60.92 -22.46
CA GLU A 145 -45.43 59.77 -21.63
C GLU A 145 -45.37 58.42 -22.35
N SER A 146 -45.67 58.38 -23.65
CA SER A 146 -45.53 57.14 -24.43
C SER A 146 -44.08 56.67 -24.52
N PHE A 147 -43.14 57.62 -24.70
CA PHE A 147 -41.72 57.32 -24.79
C PHE A 147 -41.13 56.93 -23.42
N LYS A 148 -41.55 57.63 -22.36
CA LYS A 148 -41.20 57.32 -20.97
C LYS A 148 -41.62 55.91 -20.56
N GLN A 149 -42.81 55.46 -20.96
CA GLN A 149 -43.24 54.07 -20.73
C GLN A 149 -42.34 53.05 -21.45
N VAL A 150 -41.97 53.30 -22.71
CA VAL A 150 -41.07 52.40 -23.46
C VAL A 150 -39.69 52.33 -22.82
N ILE A 151 -39.12 53.47 -22.45
CA ILE A 151 -37.80 53.54 -21.79
C ILE A 151 -37.82 52.83 -20.44
N THR A 152 -38.88 53.01 -19.65
CA THR A 152 -39.04 52.34 -18.34
C THR A 152 -39.15 50.83 -18.53
N LYS A 153 -39.95 50.38 -19.50
CA LYS A 153 -40.06 48.96 -19.83
C LYS A 153 -38.74 48.36 -20.31
N LEU A 154 -37.99 49.09 -21.14
CA LEU A 154 -36.66 48.67 -21.60
C LEU A 154 -35.67 48.55 -20.45
N LYS A 155 -35.66 49.50 -19.50
CA LYS A 155 -34.87 49.43 -18.27
C LYS A 155 -35.21 48.16 -17.48
N GLU A 156 -36.49 47.87 -17.28
CA GLU A 156 -36.95 46.67 -16.56
C GLU A 156 -36.58 45.37 -17.28
N ASP A 157 -36.74 45.31 -18.60
CA ASP A 157 -36.44 44.12 -19.40
C ASP A 157 -34.94 43.81 -19.39
N ILE A 158 -34.08 44.84 -19.52
CA ILE A 158 -32.62 44.71 -19.36
C ILE A 158 -32.28 44.30 -17.91
N LEU A 159 -32.96 44.92 -16.92
CA LEU A 159 -33.06 44.53 -15.51
C LEU A 159 -33.10 43.01 -15.31
N LYS A 160 -34.18 42.44 -15.84
CA LYS A 160 -34.53 41.03 -15.74
C LYS A 160 -33.55 40.13 -16.48
N GLU A 161 -33.07 40.55 -17.65
CA GLU A 161 -32.12 39.76 -18.42
C GLU A 161 -30.75 39.67 -17.71
N ILE A 162 -30.30 40.73 -17.03
CA ILE A 162 -29.10 40.68 -16.17
C ILE A 162 -29.30 39.72 -15.01
N GLU A 163 -30.45 39.77 -14.35
CA GLU A 163 -30.78 38.85 -13.24
C GLU A 163 -30.78 37.39 -13.68
N LYS A 164 -31.29 37.12 -14.90
CA LYS A 164 -31.29 35.79 -15.49
C LYS A 164 -29.88 35.29 -15.83
N ARG A 165 -29.01 36.17 -16.34
CA ARG A 165 -27.63 35.80 -16.73
C ARG A 165 -26.65 35.76 -15.57
N TYR A 166 -26.89 36.59 -14.55
CA TYR A 166 -26.03 36.74 -13.38
C TYR A 166 -26.88 36.74 -12.10
N PRO A 167 -27.40 35.56 -11.70
CA PRO A 167 -28.25 35.44 -10.54
C PRO A 167 -27.50 35.87 -9.28
N ALA A 168 -28.19 36.58 -8.38
CA ALA A 168 -27.63 37.07 -7.13
C ALA A 168 -27.33 35.95 -6.10
N LYS A 169 -27.74 34.72 -6.39
CA LYS A 169 -27.51 33.55 -5.54
C LYS A 169 -26.75 32.49 -6.35
N PRO A 170 -25.69 31.88 -5.79
CA PRO A 170 -25.09 30.70 -6.39
C PRO A 170 -26.17 29.63 -6.56
N THR A 171 -26.23 29.02 -7.73
CA THR A 171 -27.08 27.85 -7.92
C THR A 171 -26.35 26.69 -7.26
N PRO A 172 -26.92 26.00 -6.26
CA PRO A 172 -26.23 24.87 -5.64
C PRO A 172 -25.89 23.85 -6.73
N ALA A 173 -24.63 23.41 -6.75
CA ALA A 173 -24.17 22.35 -7.63
C ALA A 173 -25.08 21.11 -7.45
N LYS A 174 -25.57 20.57 -8.56
CA LYS A 174 -26.33 19.31 -8.59
C LYS A 174 -25.40 18.12 -8.51
#